data_AF-N4UXD4-F1
#
_entry.id   AF-N4UXD4-F1
#
_cell.length_a   1.000
_cell.length_b   1.000
_cell.length_c   1.000
_cell.angle_alpha   90.00
_cell.angle_beta   90.00
_cell.angle_gamma   90.00
#
_symmetry.space_group_name_H-M   'P 1'
#
loop_
_entity.id
_entity.type
_entity.pdbx_description
1 polymer ?
#
loop_
_entity_poly.entity_id
_entity_poly.type
_entity_poly.pdbx_seq_one_letter_code
_entity_poly.pdbx_strand_id
1 'polypeptide(L)'
;MTFQYDKLPNNGFVRIFELKPGKDGDPLQGNLRTYLRKEAPTYEALSYVWGSSERNKHMQCNDQAFMITDSLDLALRRLGLISGLRCLWIGQICIGQPFLEERSEQFSIMRDIYSGATLVNAWLDPADAGESGMAGMVISAFAKKRSYLLRAEQHFPKNEYYKNSDFLLETRQLGWL
;
A
#
# COMPACT_ATOMS: atom_id res chain seq x y z
N MET A 1 4.03 -0.40 -21.60
CA MET A 1 4.85 -1.53 -21.11
C MET A 1 4.43 -1.84 -19.68
N THR A 2 4.27 -3.11 -19.33
CA THR A 2 3.90 -3.54 -17.97
C THR A 2 5.14 -3.58 -17.09
N PHE A 3 5.06 -3.05 -15.88
CA PHE A 3 6.15 -3.11 -14.90
C PHE A 3 6.48 -4.57 -14.56
N GLN A 4 7.78 -4.90 -14.49
CA GLN A 4 8.24 -6.26 -14.22
C GLN A 4 8.64 -6.41 -12.74
N TYR A 5 8.03 -7.38 -12.07
CA TYR A 5 8.35 -7.71 -10.69
C TYR A 5 9.37 -8.85 -10.61
N ASP A 6 10.34 -8.73 -9.72
CA ASP A 6 11.16 -9.85 -9.28
C ASP A 6 10.33 -10.77 -8.37
N LYS A 7 10.28 -12.07 -8.66
CA LYS A 7 9.52 -13.04 -7.87
C LYS A 7 9.98 -13.03 -6.40
N LEU A 8 9.03 -12.94 -5.46
CA LEU A 8 9.34 -13.14 -4.05
C LEU A 8 9.63 -14.63 -3.77
N PRO A 9 10.69 -14.96 -3.02
CA PRO A 9 11.01 -16.37 -2.74
C PRO A 9 9.99 -17.08 -1.85
N ASN A 10 9.44 -16.39 -0.85
CA ASN A 10 8.44 -16.87 0.11
C ASN A 10 7.96 -15.72 1.03
N ASN A 11 7.04 -16.01 1.95
CA ASN A 11 6.51 -15.12 2.99
C ASN A 11 7.53 -14.54 4.00
N GLY A 12 8.78 -14.97 3.95
CA GLY A 12 9.89 -14.36 4.68
C GLY A 12 10.35 -13.04 4.06
N PHE A 13 9.93 -12.73 2.84
CA PHE A 13 10.33 -11.54 2.09
C PHE A 13 9.18 -10.55 1.92
N VAL A 14 9.56 -9.28 1.79
CA VAL A 14 8.66 -8.16 1.56
C VAL A 14 9.32 -7.19 0.58
N ARG A 15 8.53 -6.51 -0.27
CA ARG A 15 9.04 -5.37 -1.03
C ARG A 15 8.72 -4.06 -0.30
N ILE A 16 9.66 -3.13 -0.34
CA ILE A 16 9.51 -1.78 0.19
C ILE A 16 9.72 -0.81 -0.97
N PHE A 17 8.79 0.13 -1.11
CA PHE A 17 8.85 1.20 -2.07
C PHE A 17 9.55 2.41 -1.47
N GLU A 18 10.68 2.79 -2.04
CA GLU A 18 11.48 3.94 -1.68
C GLU A 18 11.01 5.14 -2.52
N LEU A 19 10.06 5.90 -1.98
CA LEU A 19 9.53 7.12 -2.60
C LEU A 19 10.61 8.22 -2.55
N LYS A 20 11.02 8.71 -3.72
CA LYS A 20 11.93 9.86 -3.84
C LYS A 20 11.18 11.15 -3.48
N PRO A 21 11.83 12.11 -2.82
CA PRO A 21 11.24 13.43 -2.59
C PRO A 21 11.00 14.14 -3.93
N GLY A 22 9.93 14.92 -4.01
CA GLY A 22 9.58 15.69 -5.20
C GLY A 22 8.82 16.95 -4.83
N LYS A 23 8.72 17.90 -5.76
CA LYS A 23 7.88 19.09 -5.61
C LYS A 23 6.49 18.83 -6.17
N ASP A 24 5.57 19.71 -5.83
CA ASP A 24 4.26 19.69 -6.48
C ASP A 24 4.41 19.84 -8.00
N GLY A 25 3.68 19.02 -8.75
CA GLY A 25 3.81 18.92 -10.21
C GLY A 25 4.94 18.05 -10.75
N ASP A 26 5.94 17.67 -9.95
CA ASP A 26 6.99 16.74 -10.40
C ASP A 26 6.40 15.34 -10.66
N PRO A 27 6.97 14.55 -11.59
CA PRO A 27 6.63 13.14 -11.72
C PRO A 27 6.94 12.38 -10.44
N LEU A 28 6.03 11.52 -10.00
CA LEU A 28 6.29 10.59 -8.90
C LEU A 28 7.37 9.59 -9.31
N GLN A 29 8.36 9.38 -8.45
CA GLN A 29 9.46 8.46 -8.70
C GLN A 29 9.82 7.68 -7.45
N GLY A 30 10.21 6.43 -7.62
CA GLY A 30 10.74 5.63 -6.53
C GLY A 30 11.43 4.36 -7.01
N ASN A 31 11.95 3.62 -6.04
CA ASN A 31 12.53 2.31 -6.28
C ASN A 31 11.81 1.25 -5.47
N LEU A 32 11.52 0.11 -6.08
CA LEU A 32 10.97 -1.04 -5.39
C LEU A 32 12.09 -2.02 -5.08
N ARG A 33 12.33 -2.28 -3.80
CA ARG A 33 13.39 -3.19 -3.35
C ARG A 33 12.84 -4.33 -2.51
N THR A 34 13.41 -5.51 -2.69
CA THR A 34 13.05 -6.74 -1.96
C THR A 34 13.97 -6.92 -0.76
N TYR A 35 13.39 -7.22 0.39
CA TYR A 35 14.10 -7.46 1.64
C TYR A 35 13.61 -8.73 2.32
N LEU A 36 14.50 -9.43 3.04
CA LEU A 36 14.06 -10.30 4.12
C LEU A 36 13.32 -9.45 5.14
N ARG A 37 12.12 -9.85 5.55
CA ARG A 37 11.26 -9.04 6.43
C ARG A 37 11.92 -8.67 7.77
N LYS A 38 12.81 -9.53 8.28
CA LYS A 38 13.58 -9.26 9.51
C LYS A 38 14.71 -8.25 9.32
N GLU A 39 15.13 -8.03 8.08
CA GLU A 39 16.25 -7.16 7.68
C GLU A 39 15.75 -5.95 6.87
N ALA A 40 14.44 -5.81 6.70
CA ALA A 40 13.85 -4.67 6.01
C ALA A 40 14.23 -3.38 6.74
N PRO A 41 14.54 -2.30 6.00
CA PRO A 41 14.78 -0.99 6.61
C PRO A 41 13.53 -0.54 7.38
N THR A 42 13.67 0.46 8.22
CA THR A 42 12.49 1.07 8.84
C THR A 42 11.56 1.60 7.75
N TYR A 43 10.28 1.23 7.81
CA TYR A 43 9.28 1.60 6.81
C TYR A 43 7.95 1.97 7.46
N GLU A 44 7.13 2.67 6.68
CA GLU A 44 5.75 3.00 7.01
C GLU A 44 4.81 2.19 6.12
N ALA A 45 3.60 1.90 6.59
CA ALA A 45 2.57 1.30 5.76
C ALA A 45 1.59 2.37 5.28
N LEU A 46 1.09 2.24 4.05
CA LEU A 46 -0.02 3.03 3.54
C LEU A 46 -1.26 2.16 3.39
N SER A 47 -2.30 2.52 4.14
CA SER A 47 -3.66 2.03 3.97
C SER A 47 -4.46 3.12 3.28
N TYR A 48 -5.18 2.77 2.21
CA TYR A 48 -5.97 3.73 1.45
C TYR A 48 -7.16 3.03 0.80
N VAL A 49 -8.23 3.77 0.55
CA VAL A 49 -9.37 3.29 -0.24
C VAL A 49 -8.94 3.26 -1.69
N TRP A 50 -9.15 2.15 -2.40
CA TRP A 50 -8.66 2.04 -3.77
C TRP A 50 -9.45 2.90 -4.76
N GLY A 51 -10.68 3.28 -4.41
CA GLY A 51 -11.59 4.03 -5.27
C GLY A 51 -11.84 3.26 -6.57
N SER A 52 -11.75 3.96 -7.71
CA SER A 52 -11.72 3.32 -9.02
C SER A 52 -10.50 2.40 -9.14
N SER A 53 -10.71 1.20 -9.68
CA SER A 53 -9.61 0.27 -10.02
C SER A 53 -8.83 0.71 -11.26
N GLU A 54 -9.27 1.75 -11.96
CA GLU A 54 -8.60 2.30 -13.13
C GLU A 54 -7.23 2.86 -12.76
N ARG A 55 -6.19 2.33 -13.42
CA ARG A 55 -4.81 2.79 -13.27
C ARG A 55 -4.47 3.71 -14.42
N ASN A 56 -4.77 4.99 -14.26
CA ASN A 56 -4.64 6.04 -15.26
C ASN A 56 -3.49 7.03 -14.95
N LYS A 57 -2.90 6.97 -13.75
CA LYS A 57 -1.78 7.82 -13.34
C LYS A 57 -0.45 7.11 -13.52
N HIS A 58 0.55 7.89 -13.91
CA HIS A 58 1.89 7.39 -14.21
C HIS A 58 2.87 7.81 -13.11
N MET A 59 3.71 6.87 -12.69
CA MET A 59 4.91 7.11 -11.90
C MET A 59 6.09 6.34 -12.48
N GLN A 60 7.32 6.70 -12.11
CA GLN A 60 8.50 5.90 -12.40
C GLN A 60 8.85 5.03 -11.21
N CYS A 61 9.00 3.73 -11.43
CA CYS A 61 9.45 2.77 -10.44
C CYS A 61 10.62 1.98 -11.04
N ASN A 62 11.80 1.97 -10.37
CA ASN A 62 13.01 1.33 -10.91
C ASN A 62 13.30 1.75 -12.37
N ASP A 63 13.15 3.06 -12.66
CA ASP A 63 13.31 3.66 -14.00
C ASP A 63 12.36 3.12 -15.09
N GLN A 64 11.32 2.38 -14.69
CA GLN A 64 10.26 1.87 -15.56
C GLN A 64 8.93 2.60 -15.29
N ALA A 65 8.09 2.71 -16.33
CA ALA A 65 6.74 3.24 -16.18
C ALA A 65 5.88 2.29 -15.32
N PHE A 66 5.20 2.85 -14.32
CA PHE A 66 4.29 2.13 -13.44
C PHE A 66 2.96 2.89 -13.36
N MET A 67 1.87 2.16 -13.57
CA MET A 67 0.52 2.72 -13.51
C MET A 67 -0.08 2.54 -12.11
N ILE A 68 -0.58 3.63 -11.53
CA ILE A 68 -1.25 3.68 -10.23
C ILE A 68 -2.65 4.27 -10.37
N THR A 69 -3.49 4.09 -9.34
CA THR A 69 -4.81 4.71 -9.27
C THR A 69 -4.71 6.19 -8.89
N ASP A 70 -5.74 6.97 -9.22
CA ASP A 70 -5.87 8.38 -8.84
C ASP A 70 -5.70 8.61 -7.33
N SER A 71 -6.36 7.79 -6.51
CA SER A 71 -6.27 7.85 -5.05
C SER A 71 -4.82 7.67 -4.56
N LEU A 72 -4.10 6.72 -5.14
CA LEU A 72 -2.71 6.46 -4.75
C LEU A 72 -1.77 7.58 -5.21
N ASP A 73 -1.99 8.16 -6.40
CA ASP A 73 -1.22 9.33 -6.87
C ASP A 73 -1.36 10.50 -5.90
N LEU A 74 -2.60 10.84 -5.51
CA LEU A 74 -2.86 11.90 -4.54
C LEU A 74 -2.20 11.62 -3.18
N ALA A 75 -2.33 10.40 -2.66
CA ALA A 75 -1.71 10.00 -1.40
C ALA A 75 -0.18 10.10 -1.46
N LEU A 76 0.45 9.57 -2.51
CA LEU A 76 1.91 9.58 -2.69
C LEU A 76 2.45 11.00 -2.85
N ARG A 77 1.75 11.88 -3.58
CA ARG A 77 2.14 13.30 -3.70
C ARG A 77 2.12 13.96 -2.33
N ARG A 78 1.06 13.78 -1.54
CA ARG A 78 0.99 14.33 -0.18
C ARG A 78 2.10 13.82 0.72
N LEU A 79 2.43 12.53 0.64
CA LEU A 79 3.53 11.94 1.40
C LEU A 79 4.91 12.40 0.90
N GLY A 80 5.07 12.64 -0.40
CA GLY A 80 6.32 13.04 -1.05
C GLY A 80 6.67 14.53 -0.93
N LEU A 81 5.69 15.39 -0.62
CA LEU A 81 5.91 16.80 -0.28
C LEU A 81 6.72 16.97 1.02
N ILE A 82 6.71 15.95 1.89
CA ILE A 82 7.52 15.93 3.11
C ILE A 82 8.97 15.59 2.71
N SER A 83 9.92 16.44 3.10
CA SER A 83 11.32 16.30 2.71
C SER A 83 11.93 14.95 3.10
N GLY A 84 12.62 14.31 2.15
CA GLY A 84 13.42 13.10 2.39
C GLY A 84 12.90 11.87 1.65
N LEU A 85 13.76 10.84 1.55
CA LEU A 85 13.37 9.53 1.03
C LEU A 85 12.42 8.85 2.03
N ARG A 86 11.29 8.30 1.55
CA ARG A 86 10.35 7.55 2.41
C ARG A 86 10.28 6.10 2.00
N CYS A 87 10.49 5.20 2.97
CA CYS A 87 10.31 3.77 2.79
C CYS A 87 8.86 3.40 3.12
N LEU A 88 8.11 2.97 2.12
CA LEU A 88 6.68 2.69 2.22
C LEU A 88 6.37 1.25 1.82
N TRP A 89 5.53 0.58 2.59
CA TRP A 89 4.81 -0.60 2.14
C TRP A 89 3.41 -0.20 1.66
N ILE A 90 3.12 -0.47 0.39
CA ILE A 90 1.88 -0.08 -0.28
C ILE A 90 1.37 -1.29 -1.05
N GLY A 91 0.20 -1.82 -0.70
CA GLY A 91 -0.30 -3.07 -1.29
C GLY A 91 -0.34 -3.09 -2.82
N GLN A 92 -0.69 -1.98 -3.48
CA GLN A 92 -0.75 -1.89 -4.95
C GLN A 92 0.64 -1.93 -5.63
N ILE A 93 1.70 -1.50 -4.94
CA ILE A 93 3.07 -1.40 -5.49
C ILE A 93 3.96 -2.54 -4.99
N CYS A 94 3.85 -2.92 -3.72
CA CYS A 94 4.75 -3.88 -3.09
C CYS A 94 4.36 -5.34 -3.34
N ILE A 95 3.11 -5.58 -3.71
CA ILE A 95 2.59 -6.89 -4.10
C ILE A 95 2.50 -6.92 -5.63
N GLY A 96 3.05 -7.95 -6.24
CA GLY A 96 2.91 -8.28 -7.65
C GLY A 96 1.46 -8.67 -7.94
N GLN A 97 0.61 -7.66 -8.12
CA GLN A 97 -0.84 -7.81 -8.26
C GLN A 97 -1.31 -8.86 -9.29
N PRO A 98 -0.64 -9.04 -10.45
CA PRO A 98 -1.01 -10.08 -11.41
C PRO A 98 -0.74 -11.53 -10.94
N PHE A 99 0.07 -11.74 -9.91
CA PHE A 99 0.47 -13.06 -9.43
C PHE A 99 -0.39 -13.48 -8.23
N LEU A 100 -1.45 -14.26 -8.48
CA LEU A 100 -2.42 -14.68 -7.46
C LEU A 100 -1.80 -15.41 -6.26
N GLU A 101 -0.81 -16.26 -6.51
CA GLU A 101 -0.06 -16.97 -5.46
C GLU A 101 0.64 -15.96 -4.54
N GLU A 102 1.39 -15.02 -5.11
CA GLU A 102 2.09 -13.97 -4.36
C GLU A 102 1.11 -13.08 -3.58
N ARG A 103 -0.01 -12.69 -4.21
CA ARG A 103 -1.06 -11.89 -3.58
C ARG A 103 -1.62 -12.59 -2.34
N SER A 104 -1.92 -13.88 -2.46
CA SER A 104 -2.46 -14.69 -1.35
C SER A 104 -1.43 -14.84 -0.22
N GLU A 105 -0.18 -15.10 -0.59
CA GLU A 105 0.97 -15.17 0.31
C GLU A 105 1.16 -13.88 1.10
N GLN A 106 1.27 -12.73 0.43
CA GLN A 106 1.47 -11.43 1.07
C GLN A 106 0.26 -11.02 1.94
N PHE A 107 -0.96 -11.34 1.52
CA PHE A 107 -2.15 -11.10 2.35
C PHE A 107 -2.16 -11.93 3.63
N SER A 108 -1.64 -13.16 3.59
CA SER A 108 -1.55 -14.02 4.79
C SER A 108 -0.64 -13.44 5.87
N ILE A 109 0.38 -12.66 5.49
CA ILE A 109 1.33 -12.02 6.40
C ILE A 109 1.05 -10.52 6.62
N MET A 110 -0.06 -9.99 6.11
CA MET A 110 -0.36 -8.55 6.15
C MET A 110 -0.36 -8.00 7.57
N ARG A 111 -0.91 -8.75 8.54
CA ARG A 111 -0.88 -8.39 9.97
C ARG A 111 0.54 -8.07 10.46
N ASP A 112 1.49 -8.91 10.09
CA ASP A 112 2.87 -8.75 10.53
C ASP A 112 3.56 -7.59 9.81
N ILE A 113 3.24 -7.36 8.53
CA ILE A 113 3.76 -6.22 7.77
C ILE A 113 3.30 -4.90 8.40
N TYR A 114 2.00 -4.75 8.70
CA TYR A 114 1.51 -3.54 9.36
C TYR A 114 2.06 -3.40 10.79
N SER A 115 2.21 -4.50 11.53
CA SER A 115 2.78 -4.47 12.89
C SER A 115 4.29 -4.14 12.89
N GLY A 116 4.99 -4.44 11.79
CA GLY A 116 6.41 -4.14 11.61
C GLY A 116 6.71 -2.70 11.22
N ALA A 117 5.71 -1.98 10.69
CA ALA A 117 5.86 -0.58 10.31
C ALA A 117 6.10 0.32 11.54
N THR A 118 6.81 1.43 11.37
CA THR A 118 6.89 2.47 12.41
C THR A 118 5.63 3.29 12.50
N LEU A 119 4.98 3.51 11.36
CA LEU A 119 3.80 4.32 11.20
C LEU A 119 2.88 3.67 10.16
N VAL A 120 1.58 3.79 10.38
CA VAL A 120 0.56 3.47 9.39
C VAL A 120 -0.11 4.78 9.00
N ASN A 121 0.02 5.15 7.73
CA ASN A 121 -0.69 6.25 7.12
C ASN A 121 -2.01 5.72 6.56
N ALA A 122 -3.13 6.24 7.03
CA ALA A 122 -4.44 6.01 6.46
C ALA A 122 -4.79 7.21 5.55
N TRP A 123 -5.01 6.96 4.27
CA TRP A 123 -5.46 7.97 3.32
C TRP A 123 -6.96 7.86 3.10
N LEU A 124 -7.64 8.96 3.38
CA LEU A 124 -9.06 9.14 3.10
C LEU A 124 -9.17 10.03 1.86
N ASP A 125 -9.86 9.52 0.85
CA ASP A 125 -10.06 10.22 -0.42
C ASP A 125 -10.68 11.60 -0.20
N PRO A 126 -10.49 12.54 -1.15
CA PRO A 126 -11.11 13.86 -1.06
C PRO A 126 -12.63 13.71 -0.90
N ALA A 127 -13.19 14.32 0.15
CA ALA A 127 -14.64 14.33 0.34
C ALA A 127 -15.32 14.97 -0.88
N ASP A 128 -16.42 14.37 -1.33
CA ASP A 128 -17.18 14.84 -2.48
C ASP A 128 -17.58 16.32 -2.32
N ALA A 129 -17.52 17.06 -3.43
CA ALA A 129 -17.50 18.52 -3.53
C ALA A 129 -18.83 19.25 -3.17
N GLY A 130 -19.49 18.86 -2.08
CA GLY A 130 -20.63 19.56 -1.49
C GLY A 130 -20.24 20.66 -0.50
N GLU A 131 -19.05 20.59 0.10
CA GLU A 131 -18.57 21.57 1.07
C GLU A 131 -17.08 21.88 0.82
N SER A 132 -16.82 23.07 0.29
CA SER A 132 -15.57 23.85 0.33
C SER A 132 -14.22 23.12 0.58
N GLY A 133 -13.39 23.02 -0.47
CA GLY A 133 -11.94 23.27 -0.37
C GLY A 133 -10.99 22.07 -0.14
N MET A 134 -10.86 21.20 -1.14
CA MET A 134 -9.68 20.37 -1.48
C MET A 134 -8.65 20.07 -0.36
N ALA A 135 -8.76 18.89 0.28
CA ALA A 135 -7.59 18.12 0.73
C ALA A 135 -8.02 16.69 1.11
N GLY A 136 -7.47 15.67 0.45
CA GLY A 136 -7.48 14.32 1.00
C GLY A 136 -6.67 14.28 2.31
N MET A 137 -7.13 13.51 3.28
CA MET A 137 -6.59 13.50 4.64
C MET A 137 -5.68 12.29 4.83
N VAL A 138 -4.44 12.51 5.25
CA VAL A 138 -3.57 11.46 5.81
C VAL A 138 -3.74 11.46 7.32
N ILE A 139 -4.20 10.36 7.89
CA ILE A 139 -4.18 10.10 9.33
C ILE A 139 -3.03 9.14 9.62
N SER A 140 -2.06 9.59 10.42
CA SER A 140 -0.89 8.80 10.78
C SER A 140 -1.03 8.22 12.18
N ALA A 141 -0.92 6.90 12.32
CA ALA A 141 -0.95 6.20 13.60
C ALA A 141 0.32 5.35 13.82
N PHE A 142 0.87 5.35 15.04
CA PHE A 142 2.04 4.54 15.36
C PHE A 142 1.67 3.05 15.44
N ALA A 143 2.38 2.22 14.69
CA ALA A 143 2.20 0.76 14.74
C ALA A 143 2.91 0.11 15.96
N LYS A 144 3.89 0.79 16.58
CA LYS A 144 4.61 0.27 17.76
C LYS A 144 3.91 0.58 19.09
N LYS A 145 3.23 -0.42 19.64
CA LYS A 145 3.03 -0.59 21.10
C LYS A 145 3.28 -2.04 21.51
N ARG A 146 4.55 -2.41 21.64
CA ARG A 146 4.98 -3.73 22.16
C ARG A 146 5.27 -3.60 23.66
N SER A 147 4.23 -3.56 24.52
CA SER A 147 4.33 -3.95 25.96
C SER A 147 3.05 -3.82 26.80
N TYR A 148 2.02 -3.04 26.43
CA TYR A 148 0.85 -2.85 27.32
C TYR A 148 -0.47 -3.52 26.86
N LEU A 149 -0.56 -4.06 25.64
CA LEU A 149 -1.81 -4.65 25.12
C LEU A 149 -1.93 -6.17 25.30
N LEU A 150 -1.02 -6.82 26.03
CA LEU A 150 -1.10 -8.26 26.35
C LEU A 150 -2.24 -8.62 27.34
N ARG A 151 -3.17 -7.71 27.65
CA ARG A 151 -4.36 -8.00 28.46
C ARG A 151 -5.70 -7.65 27.83
N ALA A 152 -5.72 -7.13 26.61
CA ALA A 152 -6.98 -6.96 25.89
C ALA A 152 -6.99 -7.96 24.73
N GLU A 153 -7.48 -9.16 25.00
CA GLU A 153 -8.22 -9.93 24.00
C GLU A 153 -9.40 -9.07 23.51
N GLN A 154 -9.14 -8.15 22.59
CA GLN A 154 -10.20 -7.41 21.91
C GLN A 154 -9.93 -7.49 20.42
N HIS A 155 -10.45 -8.59 19.87
CA HIS A 155 -11.05 -8.67 18.55
C HIS A 155 -10.44 -7.71 17.51
N PHE A 156 -9.36 -8.14 16.86
CA PHE A 156 -9.36 -7.94 15.42
C PHE A 156 -10.61 -8.67 14.88
N PRO A 157 -11.44 -8.03 14.04
CA PRO A 157 -12.58 -8.72 13.45
C PRO A 157 -12.03 -9.99 12.81
N LYS A 158 -12.57 -11.15 13.21
CA LYS A 158 -12.37 -12.38 12.45
C LYS A 158 -12.81 -12.02 11.03
N ASN A 159 -11.85 -12.00 10.11
CA ASN A 159 -12.06 -11.43 8.80
C ASN A 159 -12.92 -12.40 7.98
N GLU A 160 -14.24 -12.35 8.19
CA GLU A 160 -15.23 -13.11 7.42
C GLU A 160 -15.47 -12.50 6.03
N TYR A 161 -14.85 -11.35 5.73
CA TYR A 161 -14.85 -10.72 4.41
C TYR A 161 -14.34 -11.63 3.28
N TYR A 162 -13.56 -12.67 3.59
CA TYR A 162 -13.03 -13.62 2.62
C TYR A 162 -13.82 -14.93 2.49
N LYS A 163 -14.97 -15.06 3.18
CA LYS A 163 -15.75 -16.31 3.20
C LYS A 163 -17.00 -16.31 2.32
N ASN A 164 -17.43 -15.15 1.79
CA ASN A 164 -18.59 -15.11 0.91
C ASN A 164 -18.17 -15.31 -0.55
N SER A 165 -18.61 -16.43 -1.12
CA SER A 165 -18.39 -16.84 -2.52
C SER A 165 -18.89 -15.84 -3.55
N ASP A 166 -19.74 -14.89 -3.16
CA ASP A 166 -20.27 -13.86 -4.05
C ASP A 166 -19.23 -12.75 -4.36
N PHE A 167 -18.26 -12.53 -3.47
CA PHE A 167 -17.14 -11.61 -3.75
C PHE A 167 -16.19 -12.18 -4.82
N LEU A 168 -16.12 -13.51 -4.97
CA LEU A 168 -15.36 -14.17 -6.03
C LEU A 168 -16.03 -14.07 -7.42
N LEU A 169 -17.33 -13.81 -7.47
CA LEU A 169 -18.07 -13.62 -8.72
C LEU A 169 -17.96 -12.18 -9.22
N GLU A 170 -18.01 -11.19 -8.32
CA GLU A 170 -17.79 -9.78 -8.66
C GLU A 170 -16.33 -9.51 -9.10
N THR A 171 -15.37 -10.22 -8.51
CA THR A 171 -13.95 -10.15 -8.90
C THR A 171 -13.66 -10.75 -10.28
N ARG A 172 -14.53 -11.58 -10.86
CA ARG A 172 -14.41 -12.04 -12.25
C ARG A 172 -14.91 -11.01 -13.28
N GLN A 173 -15.94 -10.23 -12.95
CA GLN A 173 -16.40 -9.14 -13.83
C GLN A 173 -15.48 -7.91 -13.78
N LEU A 174 -14.80 -7.69 -12.65
CA LEU A 174 -13.82 -6.62 -12.47
C LEU A 174 -12.37 -7.04 -12.82
N GLY A 175 -12.16 -8.25 -13.37
CA GLY A 175 -10.88 -8.70 -13.93
C GLY A 175 -9.78 -9.01 -12.90
N TRP A 176 -10.13 -9.64 -11.78
CA TRP A 176 -9.20 -10.05 -10.72
C TRP A 176 -9.14 -11.58 -10.48
N LEU A 177 -9.49 -12.36 -11.50
CA LEU A 177 -8.99 -13.70 -11.82
C LEU A 177 -8.70 -13.78 -13.33
#